data_AF-A0A659UC07-F1
#
_entry.id   AF-A0A659UC07-F1
#
_cell.length_a   1.000
_cell.length_b   1.000
_cell.length_c   1.000
_cell.angle_alpha   90.00
_cell.angle_beta   90.00
_cell.angle_gamma   90.00
#
_symmetry.space_group_name_H-M   'P 1'
#
loop_
_entity.id
_entity.type
_entity.pdbx_description
1 polymer ?
#
loop_
_entity_poly.entity_id
_entity_poly.type
_entity_poly.pdbx_seq_one_letter_code
_entity_poly.pdbx_strand_id
1 'polypeptide(L)'
;ITALDQVSDRVRGLEAGADDFLTKPVNDLQLMTRVKSLVRLKSLTDELRLRASTTRNICIEELLSRNFASEDTTPKVLLIDERKSSVERIQKMFRDRADLDVTGYPHAGF
;
A
#
# COMPACT_ATOMS: atom_id res chain seq x y z
N ILE A 1 7.02 -24.93 -21.17
CA ILE A 1 6.12 -23.76 -21.14
C ILE A 1 5.76 -23.54 -19.67
N THR A 2 6.07 -22.48 -18.92
CA THR A 2 6.84 -21.24 -19.06
C THR A 2 6.78 -20.65 -17.65
N ALA A 3 7.89 -20.60 -16.90
CA ALA A 3 7.92 -19.85 -15.63
C ALA A 3 8.03 -18.32 -15.85
N LEU A 4 8.21 -17.92 -17.12
CA LEU A 4 8.45 -16.54 -17.56
C LEU A 4 7.15 -15.73 -17.76
N ASP A 5 6.02 -16.40 -17.98
CA ASP A 5 4.77 -15.72 -18.35
C ASP A 5 4.05 -15.13 -17.12
N GLN A 6 4.09 -15.82 -15.97
CA GLN A 6 3.33 -15.38 -14.78
C GLN A 6 3.86 -14.09 -14.13
N VAL A 7 5.17 -13.86 -14.17
CA VAL A 7 5.76 -12.64 -13.58
C VAL A 7 5.53 -11.44 -14.47
N SER A 8 5.71 -11.60 -15.78
CA SER A 8 5.49 -10.53 -16.75
C SER A 8 4.02 -10.15 -16.86
N ASP A 9 3.10 -11.12 -16.84
CA ASP A 9 1.65 -10.88 -16.77
C ASP A 9 1.24 -10.13 -15.51
N ARG A 10 1.81 -10.51 -14.36
CA ARG A 10 1.56 -9.82 -13.09
C ARG A 10 1.98 -8.36 -13.13
N VAL A 11 3.19 -8.08 -13.61
CA VAL A 11 3.69 -6.71 -13.69
C VAL A 11 2.82 -5.87 -14.62
N ARG A 12 2.48 -6.39 -15.80
CA ARG A 12 1.58 -5.70 -16.74
C ARG A 12 0.21 -5.42 -16.15
N GLY A 13 -0.38 -6.38 -15.44
CA GLY A 13 -1.68 -6.20 -14.79
C GLY A 13 -1.66 -5.08 -13.75
N LEU A 14 -0.64 -5.06 -12.89
CA LEU A 14 -0.48 -4.04 -11.86
C LEU A 14 -0.19 -2.65 -12.46
N GLU A 15 0.67 -2.57 -13.49
CA GLU A 15 0.96 -1.30 -14.18
C GLU A 15 -0.25 -0.74 -14.94
N ALA A 16 -1.17 -1.61 -15.39
CA ALA A 16 -2.43 -1.21 -16.00
C ALA A 16 -3.46 -0.68 -14.98
N GLY A 17 -3.12 -0.63 -13.69
CA GLY A 17 -3.98 -0.12 -12.63
C GLY A 17 -4.81 -1.20 -11.92
N ALA A 18 -4.47 -2.48 -12.06
CA ALA A 18 -5.08 -3.51 -11.23
C ALA A 18 -4.62 -3.34 -9.77
N ASP A 19 -5.56 -3.37 -8.83
CA ASP A 19 -5.26 -3.34 -7.40
C ASP A 19 -4.52 -4.62 -6.94
N ASP A 20 -4.76 -5.74 -7.62
CA ASP A 20 -4.14 -7.01 -7.30
C ASP A 20 -4.16 -8.00 -8.49
N PHE A 21 -3.29 -9.01 -8.46
CA PHE A 21 -3.13 -10.04 -9.50
C PHE A 21 -3.08 -11.46 -8.93
N LEU A 22 -3.90 -12.36 -9.48
CA LEU A 22 -3.96 -13.78 -9.11
C LEU A 22 -3.65 -14.68 -10.31
N THR A 23 -2.74 -15.63 -10.12
CA THR A 23 -2.40 -16.65 -11.12
C THR A 23 -3.39 -17.81 -11.06
N LYS A 24 -3.69 -18.42 -12.21
CA LYS A 24 -4.52 -19.62 -12.27
C LYS A 24 -3.67 -20.89 -12.04
N PRO A 25 -4.24 -21.97 -11.45
CA PRO A 25 -5.56 -22.02 -10.83
C PRO A 25 -5.61 -21.19 -9.54
N VAL A 26 -6.73 -20.51 -9.32
CA VAL A 26 -6.88 -19.58 -8.19
C VAL A 26 -6.99 -20.38 -6.89
N ASN A 27 -6.25 -19.95 -5.87
CA ASN A 27 -6.37 -20.48 -4.51
C ASN A 27 -7.42 -19.68 -3.74
N ASP A 28 -8.50 -20.35 -3.31
CA ASP A 28 -9.65 -19.71 -2.66
C ASP A 28 -9.30 -18.98 -1.36
N LEU A 29 -8.32 -19.49 -0.59
CA LEU A 29 -7.86 -18.85 0.63
C LEU A 29 -7.14 -17.53 0.32
N GLN A 30 -6.28 -17.53 -0.71
CA GLN A 30 -5.60 -16.31 -1.15
C GLN A 30 -6.59 -15.28 -1.69
N LEU A 31 -7.55 -15.72 -2.51
CA LEU A 31 -8.60 -14.86 -3.05
C LEU A 31 -9.41 -14.22 -1.91
N MET A 32 -9.91 -15.02 -0.97
CA MET A 32 -10.73 -14.52 0.13
C MET A 32 -9.97 -13.55 1.03
N THR A 33 -8.68 -13.79 1.27
CA THR A 33 -7.82 -12.88 2.07
C THR A 33 -7.67 -11.52 1.38
N ARG A 34 -7.43 -11.52 0.08
CA ARG A 34 -7.29 -10.30 -0.73
C ARG A 34 -8.59 -9.51 -0.81
N VAL A 35 -9.72 -10.19 -1.07
CA VAL A 35 -11.05 -9.56 -1.08
C VAL A 35 -11.35 -8.88 0.26
N LYS A 36 -11.12 -9.56 1.39
CA LYS A 36 -11.32 -8.97 2.72
C LYS A 36 -10.45 -7.74 2.96
N SER A 37 -9.20 -7.77 2.53
CA SER A 37 -8.27 -6.64 2.63
C SER A 37 -8.76 -5.44 1.83
N LEU A 38 -9.13 -5.65 0.55
CA LEU A 38 -9.63 -4.60 -0.33
C LEU A 38 -10.94 -3.99 0.17
N VAL A 39 -11.88 -4.81 0.66
CA VAL A 39 -13.13 -4.32 1.26
C VAL A 39 -12.85 -3.45 2.48
N ARG A 40 -11.94 -3.87 3.37
CA ARG A 40 -11.57 -3.09 4.56
C ARG A 40 -10.95 -1.75 4.19
N LEU A 41 -10.03 -1.73 3.22
CA LEU A 41 -9.43 -0.50 2.72
C LEU A 41 -10.49 0.44 2.16
N LYS A 42 -11.39 -0.09 1.30
CA LYS A 42 -12.49 0.70 0.74
C LYS A 42 -13.39 1.30 1.81
N SER A 43 -13.80 0.51 2.82
CA SER A 43 -14.67 1.02 3.90
C SER A 43 -14.01 2.17 4.68
N LEU A 44 -12.72 2.08 4.97
CA LEU A 44 -11.97 3.14 5.63
C LEU A 44 -11.87 4.39 4.74
N THR A 45 -11.58 4.23 3.45
CA THR A 45 -11.54 5.33 2.49
C THR A 45 -12.91 5.99 2.33
N ASP A 46 -13.98 5.21 2.27
CA ASP A 46 -15.36 5.70 2.15
C ASP A 46 -15.77 6.45 3.42
N GLU A 47 -15.40 5.97 4.61
CA GLU A 47 -15.65 6.66 5.88
C GLU A 47 -14.90 8.00 5.95
N LEU A 48 -13.62 8.02 5.59
CA LEU A 48 -12.83 9.26 5.50
C LEU A 48 -13.43 10.23 4.48
N ARG A 49 -13.92 9.73 3.34
CA ARG A 49 -14.58 10.54 2.31
C ARG A 49 -15.90 11.11 2.81
N LEU A 50 -16.69 10.33 3.55
CA LEU A 50 -17.94 10.77 4.16
C LEU A 50 -17.67 11.89 5.18
N ARG A 51 -16.72 11.66 6.11
CA ARG A 51 -16.29 12.67 7.08
C ARG A 51 -15.79 13.94 6.39
N ALA A 52 -14.92 13.80 5.40
CA ALA A 52 -14.42 14.92 4.61
C ALA A 52 -15.51 15.66 3.84
N SER A 53 -16.58 14.99 3.40
CA SER A 53 -17.72 15.65 2.73
C SER A 53 -18.58 16.45 3.70
N THR A 54 -18.83 15.93 4.92
CA THR A 54 -19.52 16.65 5.99
C THR A 54 -18.68 17.84 6.46
N THR A 55 -17.37 17.67 6.59
CA THR A 55 -16.43 18.75 6.88
C THR A 55 -16.37 19.75 5.73
N ARG A 56 -16.38 19.34 4.45
CA ARG A 56 -16.31 20.28 3.30
C ARG A 56 -17.44 21.30 3.28
N ASN A 57 -18.67 20.93 3.68
CA ASN A 57 -19.78 21.90 3.78
C ASN A 57 -19.54 22.95 4.88
N ILE A 58 -18.81 22.60 5.94
CA ILE A 58 -18.43 23.50 7.04
C ILE A 58 -17.11 24.24 6.71
N CYS A 59 -16.25 23.61 5.91
CA CYS A 59 -14.85 24.00 5.69
C CYS A 59 -14.67 24.82 4.40
N ILE A 60 -15.69 25.06 3.57
CA ILE A 60 -15.61 26.07 2.49
C ILE A 60 -15.22 27.45 3.07
N GLU A 61 -15.64 27.79 4.30
CA GLU A 61 -15.20 29.00 5.02
C GLU A 61 -13.73 28.94 5.46
N GLU A 62 -13.24 27.77 5.88
CA GLU A 62 -11.90 27.60 6.46
C GLU A 62 -10.81 27.36 5.38
N LEU A 63 -11.16 26.74 4.25
CA LEU A 63 -10.27 26.40 3.13
C LEU A 63 -9.86 27.60 2.27
N LEU A 64 -10.60 28.72 2.27
CA LEU A 64 -10.07 29.97 1.70
C LEU A 64 -8.86 30.51 2.48
N SER A 65 -8.66 30.04 3.72
CA SER A 65 -7.61 30.55 4.63
C SER A 65 -6.35 29.69 4.67
N ARG A 66 -6.38 28.44 4.17
CA ARG A 66 -5.22 27.53 4.23
C ARG A 66 -5.05 26.78 2.92
N ASN A 67 -4.21 27.37 2.05
CA ASN A 67 -3.57 26.68 0.93
C ASN A 67 -3.18 25.25 1.32
N PHE A 68 -3.77 24.26 0.65
CA PHE A 68 -3.37 22.86 0.78
C PHE A 68 -1.92 22.71 0.32
N ALA A 69 -1.02 22.55 1.26
CA ALA A 69 0.31 22.01 0.98
C ALA A 69 0.11 20.56 0.53
N SER A 70 0.19 20.32 -0.77
CA SER A 70 0.62 19.05 -1.32
C SER A 70 2.11 18.89 -0.95
N GLU A 71 2.38 18.37 0.24
CA GLU A 71 3.73 17.92 0.56
C GLU A 71 3.89 16.51 -0.03
N ASP A 72 4.77 16.40 -1.04
CA ASP A 72 5.38 15.16 -1.49
C ASP A 72 6.13 14.49 -0.33
N THR A 73 5.40 13.90 0.61
CA THR A 73 5.99 13.21 1.75
C THR A 73 6.40 11.82 1.29
N THR A 74 7.70 11.54 1.32
CA THR A 74 8.22 10.20 1.07
C THR A 74 7.60 9.20 2.05
N PRO A 75 6.99 8.10 1.59
CA PRO A 75 6.29 7.17 2.47
C PRO A 75 7.29 6.49 3.42
N LYS A 76 6.95 6.43 4.71
CA LYS A 76 7.75 5.75 5.75
C LYS A 76 7.27 4.30 5.90
N VAL A 77 8.18 3.34 5.86
CA VAL A 77 7.89 1.90 5.90
C VAL A 77 8.77 1.22 6.96
N LEU A 78 8.18 0.48 7.89
CA LEU A 78 8.90 -0.37 8.85
C LEU A 78 8.92 -1.81 8.36
N LEU A 79 10.10 -2.35 8.08
CA LEU A 79 10.34 -3.73 7.70
C LEU A 79 10.75 -4.57 8.91
N ILE A 80 9.94 -5.59 9.22
CA ILE A 80 10.23 -6.55 10.28
C ILE A 80 10.57 -7.90 9.64
N ASP A 81 11.86 -8.21 9.49
CA ASP A 81 12.34 -9.49 8.96
C ASP A 81 13.72 -9.83 9.54
N GLU A 82 13.85 -11.02 10.12
CA GLU A 82 15.10 -11.52 10.71
C GLU A 82 16.10 -12.03 9.65
N ARG A 83 15.63 -12.30 8.42
CA ARG A 83 16.46 -12.86 7.36
C ARG A 83 17.16 -11.77 6.56
N LYS A 84 18.47 -11.66 6.74
CA LYS A 84 19.34 -10.67 6.04
C LYS A 84 19.15 -10.64 4.52
N SER A 85 19.05 -11.80 3.86
CA SER A 85 18.85 -11.89 2.41
C SER A 85 17.50 -11.33 1.94
N SER A 86 16.46 -11.40 2.78
CA SER A 86 15.14 -10.83 2.52
C SER A 86 15.17 -9.30 2.68
N VAL A 87 15.79 -8.83 3.77
CA VAL A 87 16.00 -7.40 4.05
C VAL A 87 16.75 -6.71 2.91
N GLU A 88 17.90 -7.24 2.50
CA GLU A 88 18.72 -6.64 1.44
C GLU A 88 17.95 -6.56 0.11
N ARG A 89 17.17 -7.59 -0.22
CA ARG A 89 16.35 -7.62 -1.42
C ARG A 89 15.24 -6.58 -1.37
N ILE A 90 14.55 -6.43 -0.23
CA ILE A 90 13.46 -5.46 -0.06
C ILE A 90 14.01 -4.03 -0.01
N GLN A 91 15.10 -3.77 0.72
CA GLN A 91 15.79 -2.48 0.72
C GLN A 91 16.19 -2.04 -0.69
N LYS A 92 16.71 -2.96 -1.50
CA LYS A 92 17.04 -2.67 -2.89
C LYS A 92 15.80 -2.33 -3.74
N MET A 93 14.66 -2.96 -3.46
CA MET A 93 13.41 -2.75 -4.20
C MET A 93 12.70 -1.43 -3.85
N PHE A 94 12.87 -0.94 -2.63
CA PHE A 94 12.26 0.29 -2.12
C PHE A 94 13.20 1.52 -2.15
N ARG A 95 14.42 1.34 -2.65
CA ARG A 95 15.38 2.43 -2.86
C ARG A 95 14.72 3.57 -3.64
N ASP A 96 14.87 4.79 -3.11
CA ASP A 96 14.35 6.05 -3.68
C ASP A 96 12.82 6.18 -3.76
N ARG A 97 12.07 5.20 -3.22
CA ARG A 97 10.59 5.19 -3.23
C ARG A 97 9.96 5.32 -1.85
N ALA A 98 10.71 5.00 -0.80
CA ALA A 98 10.26 5.05 0.59
C ALA A 98 11.45 5.22 1.54
N ASP A 99 11.18 5.85 2.68
CA ASP A 99 12.06 5.84 3.85
C ASP A 99 11.82 4.54 4.62
N LEU A 100 12.80 3.63 4.62
CA LEU A 100 12.62 2.25 5.08
C LEU A 100 13.42 1.99 6.35
N ASP A 101 12.72 1.83 7.47
CA ASP A 101 13.28 1.41 8.75
C ASP A 101 13.27 -0.12 8.83
N VAL A 102 14.33 -0.73 9.36
CA VAL A 102 14.45 -2.20 9.45
C VAL A 102 14.67 -2.59 10.89
N THR A 103 13.80 -3.46 11.40
CA THR A 103 13.99 -4.10 12.71
C THR A 103 13.94 -5.61 12.61
N GLY A 104 14.89 -6.27 13.28
CA GLY A 104 14.88 -7.73 13.47
C GLY A 104 14.14 -8.18 14.71
N TYR A 105 13.73 -7.26 15.59
CA TYR A 105 13.13 -7.58 16.89
C TYR A 105 11.99 -6.60 17.23
N PRO A 106 10.73 -7.06 17.35
CA PRO A 106 9.57 -6.19 17.53
C PRO A 106 9.44 -5.56 18.94
N HIS A 107 10.44 -5.70 19.83
CA HIS A 107 10.35 -5.28 21.24
C HIS A 107 11.39 -4.23 21.68
N ALA A 108 12.12 -3.59 20.76
CA ALA A 108 13.12 -2.58 21.11
C ALA A 108 12.63 -1.12 21.03
N GLY A 109 11.31 -0.87 20.91
CA GLY A 109 10.78 0.49 20.76
C GLY A 109 9.43 0.70 21.45
N PHE A 110 9.49 1.02 22.75
CA PHE A 110 8.59 1.95 23.46
C PHE A 110 9.42 2.68 24.52
#